data_AF-A0A6S7KL81-F1
#
_entry.id   AF-A0A6S7KL81-F1
#
_cell.length_a   1.000
_cell.length_b   1.000
_cell.length_c   1.000
_cell.angle_alpha   90.00
_cell.angle_beta   90.00
_cell.angle_gamma   90.00
#
_symmetry.space_group_name_H-M   'P 1'
#
loop_
_entity.id
_entity.type
_entity.pdbx_description
1 polymer ?
#
loop_
_entity_poly.entity_id
_entity_poly.type
_entity_poly.pdbx_seq_one_letter_code
_entity_poly.pdbx_strand_id
1 'polypeptide(L)'
;MAINAKKTKDMWISFTDAIPEPPRLRIGNDLIERVNAFKLLGVSFQNNLKWNAHVEEITRKANKRLYHLRECRKSQLPAEVGIITYQSKIRPILEYASPVFWAGLPNYLRDEIERVQSRSLRILGLEKDYLPPLNERREEATSREVD
;
A
#
# COMPACT_ATOMS: atom_id res chain seq x y z
N MET A 1 13.41 25.11 -17.47
CA MET A 1 13.02 23.73 -17.13
C MET A 1 11.73 23.43 -17.89
N ALA A 2 11.66 22.35 -18.68
CA ALA A 2 10.47 22.03 -19.51
C ALA A 2 9.80 20.74 -19.00
N ILE A 3 8.46 20.73 -18.90
CA ILE A 3 7.68 19.56 -18.46
C ILE A 3 7.50 18.60 -19.64
N ASN A 4 7.71 17.31 -19.41
CA ASN A 4 7.56 16.27 -20.43
C ASN A 4 6.10 15.77 -20.49
N ALA A 5 5.37 16.19 -21.53
CA ALA A 5 3.96 15.83 -21.72
C ALA A 5 3.68 14.31 -21.70
N LYS A 6 4.59 13.48 -22.24
CA LYS A 6 4.40 12.02 -22.29
C LYS A 6 4.46 11.36 -20.91
N LYS A 7 5.22 11.94 -19.97
CA LYS A 7 5.35 11.45 -18.59
C LYS A 7 4.32 12.04 -17.65
N THR A 8 3.64 13.12 -18.05
CA THR A 8 2.60 13.76 -17.28
C THR A 8 1.25 13.07 -17.51
N LYS A 9 0.50 12.90 -16.43
CA LYS A 9 -0.89 12.42 -16.46
C LYS A 9 -1.77 13.46 -15.78
N ASP A 10 -2.99 13.58 -16.28
CA ASP A 10 -4.04 14.38 -15.68
C ASP A 10 -4.97 13.44 -14.90
N MET A 11 -5.35 13.79 -13.69
CA MET A 11 -6.32 13.03 -12.90
C MET A 11 -7.30 14.01 -12.26
N TRP A 12 -8.56 13.90 -12.66
CA TRP A 12 -9.63 14.73 -12.13
C TRP A 12 -10.28 14.05 -10.94
N ILE A 13 -10.42 14.77 -9.83
CA ILE A 13 -11.03 14.29 -8.59
C ILE A 13 -12.19 15.24 -8.26
N SER A 14 -13.39 14.69 -8.08
CA SER A 14 -14.58 15.42 -7.63
C SER A 14 -15.31 14.60 -6.56
N PHE A 15 -15.89 15.30 -5.58
CA PHE A 15 -16.78 14.72 -4.57
C PHE A 15 -18.26 14.80 -4.96
N THR A 16 -18.56 15.45 -6.09
CA THR A 16 -19.92 15.66 -6.57
C THR A 16 -20.04 15.33 -8.05
N ASP A 17 -21.12 14.64 -8.41
CA ASP A 17 -21.44 14.30 -9.80
C ASP A 17 -21.98 15.50 -10.59
N ALA A 18 -22.29 16.60 -9.90
CA ALA A 18 -22.84 17.83 -10.48
C ALA A 18 -21.78 18.70 -11.19
N ILE A 19 -20.48 18.42 -10.99
CA ILE A 19 -19.42 19.22 -11.60
C ILE A 19 -19.06 18.60 -12.96
N PRO A 20 -19.26 19.34 -14.07
CA PRO A 20 -18.90 18.85 -15.40
C PRO A 20 -17.40 18.57 -15.48
N GLU A 21 -17.03 17.57 -16.28
CA GLU A 21 -15.64 17.20 -16.47
C GLU A 21 -14.82 18.42 -16.96
N PRO A 22 -13.68 18.75 -16.32
CA PRO A 22 -12.91 19.93 -16.69
C PRO A 22 -12.27 19.75 -18.08
N PRO A 23 -11.92 20.84 -18.77
CA PRO A 23 -11.22 20.78 -20.05
C PRO A 23 -9.95 19.91 -19.99
N ARG A 24 -9.62 19.24 -21.08
CA ARG A 24 -8.39 18.42 -21.18
C ARG A 24 -7.16 19.31 -21.18
N LEU A 25 -6.16 18.95 -20.38
CA LEU A 25 -4.91 19.70 -20.27
C LEU A 25 -4.00 19.46 -21.49
N ARG A 26 -3.26 20.50 -21.89
CA ARG A 26 -2.26 20.45 -22.97
C ARG A 26 -0.95 21.07 -22.51
N ILE A 27 0.18 20.52 -22.98
CA ILE A 27 1.51 21.11 -22.85
C ILE A 27 2.05 21.34 -24.26
N GLY A 28 2.12 22.60 -24.68
CA GLY A 28 2.37 22.94 -26.08
C GLY A 28 1.27 22.37 -26.98
N ASN A 29 1.65 21.53 -27.94
CA ASN A 29 0.70 20.84 -28.83
C ASN A 29 0.28 19.45 -28.33
N ASP A 30 0.90 18.94 -27.27
CA ASP A 30 0.64 17.60 -26.75
C ASP A 30 -0.55 17.60 -25.77
N LEU A 31 -1.54 16.73 -26.02
CA LEU A 31 -2.64 16.47 -25.11
C LEU A 31 -2.18 15.56 -23.97
N ILE A 32 -2.46 15.95 -22.73
CA ILE A 32 -2.17 15.12 -21.56
C ILE A 32 -3.26 14.05 -21.43
N GLU A 33 -2.83 12.80 -21.27
CA GLU A 33 -3.74 11.69 -20.98
C GLU A 33 -4.40 11.88 -19.61
N ARG A 34 -5.74 11.88 -19.57
CA ARG A 34 -6.49 11.82 -18.31
C ARG A 34 -6.71 10.38 -17.89
N VAL A 35 -6.40 10.07 -16.64
CA VAL A 35 -6.47 8.73 -16.07
C VAL A 35 -7.34 8.71 -14.82
N ASN A 36 -7.95 7.55 -14.55
CA ASN A 36 -8.76 7.33 -13.34
C ASN A 36 -7.95 6.70 -12.20
N ALA A 37 -6.79 6.14 -12.51
CA ALA A 37 -5.84 5.65 -11.52
C ALA A 37 -4.42 5.92 -12.02
N PHE A 38 -3.54 6.31 -11.10
CA PHE A 38 -2.15 6.60 -11.41
C PHE A 38 -1.25 6.12 -10.28
N LYS A 39 -0.09 5.58 -10.66
CA LYS A 39 0.90 5.11 -9.71
C LYS A 39 2.04 6.12 -9.59
N LEU A 40 2.16 6.72 -8.41
CA LEU A 40 3.18 7.69 -8.09
C LEU A 40 4.06 7.16 -6.95
N LEU A 41 5.37 7.06 -7.21
CA LEU A 41 6.37 6.59 -6.24
C LEU A 41 6.04 5.23 -5.58
N GLY A 42 5.28 4.36 -6.24
CA GLY A 42 4.89 3.06 -5.67
C GLY A 42 3.52 3.05 -4.99
N VAL A 43 2.88 4.21 -4.82
CA VAL A 43 1.52 4.35 -4.29
C VAL A 43 0.53 4.51 -5.44
N SER A 44 -0.59 3.81 -5.37
CA SER A 44 -1.61 3.79 -6.42
C SER A 44 -2.78 4.67 -6.01
N PHE A 45 -2.94 5.80 -6.69
CA PHE A 45 -4.02 6.75 -6.47
C PHE A 45 -5.18 6.46 -7.41
N GLN A 46 -6.40 6.66 -6.92
CA GLN A 46 -7.63 6.53 -7.71
C GLN A 46 -8.37 7.87 -7.67
N ASN A 47 -9.03 8.22 -8.77
CA ASN A 47 -9.80 9.46 -8.89
C ASN A 47 -10.98 9.56 -7.91
N ASN A 48 -11.49 8.42 -7.46
CA ASN A 48 -12.53 8.31 -6.44
C ASN A 48 -11.99 8.32 -5.01
N LEU A 49 -10.68 8.59 -4.84
CA LEU A 49 -9.96 8.62 -3.56
C LEU A 49 -10.09 7.32 -2.72
N LYS A 50 -10.47 6.22 -3.36
CA LYS A 50 -10.45 4.90 -2.73
C LYS A 50 -9.04 4.31 -2.78
N TRP A 51 -8.77 3.44 -1.82
CA TRP A 51 -7.47 2.78 -1.66
C TRP A 51 -7.50 1.30 -2.03
N ASN A 52 -8.63 0.80 -2.56
CA ASN A 52 -8.82 -0.62 -2.89
C ASN A 52 -7.73 -1.13 -3.84
N ALA A 53 -7.44 -0.40 -4.92
CA ALA A 53 -6.42 -0.81 -5.88
C ALA A 53 -5.01 -0.84 -5.25
N HIS A 54 -4.71 0.12 -4.38
CA HIS A 54 -3.43 0.17 -3.68
C HIS A 54 -3.27 -0.99 -2.70
N VAL A 55 -4.28 -1.23 -1.86
CA VAL A 55 -4.28 -2.31 -0.86
C VAL A 55 -4.21 -3.67 -1.53
N GLU A 56 -4.96 -3.88 -2.61
CA GLU A 56 -4.88 -5.12 -3.40
C GLU A 56 -3.48 -5.33 -3.98
N GLU A 57 -2.84 -4.28 -4.50
CA GLU A 57 -1.49 -4.38 -5.05
C GLU A 57 -0.44 -4.77 -3.98
N ILE A 58 -0.44 -4.09 -2.83
CA ILE A 58 0.53 -4.35 -1.75
C ILE A 58 0.29 -5.71 -1.09
N THR A 59 -0.97 -6.10 -0.85
CA THR A 59 -1.31 -7.40 -0.26
C THR A 59 -0.97 -8.53 -1.22
N ARG A 60 -1.20 -8.37 -2.54
CA ARG A 60 -0.79 -9.35 -3.55
C ARG A 60 0.73 -9.53 -3.58
N LYS A 61 1.49 -8.44 -3.53
CA LYS A 61 2.97 -8.47 -3.46
C LYS A 61 3.46 -9.15 -2.18
N ALA A 62 2.87 -8.81 -1.04
CA ALA A 62 3.23 -9.39 0.25
C ALA A 62 2.89 -10.89 0.32
N ASN A 63 1.71 -11.29 -0.18
CA ASN A 63 1.30 -12.69 -0.26
C ASN A 63 2.26 -13.54 -1.10
N LYS A 64 2.81 -13.01 -2.20
CA LYS A 64 3.86 -13.72 -2.97
C LYS A 64 5.11 -13.98 -2.13
N ARG A 65 5.50 -13.03 -1.27
CA ARG A 65 6.69 -13.16 -0.40
C ARG A 65 6.49 -14.10 0.79
N LEU A 66 5.25 -14.52 1.09
CA LEU A 66 4.99 -15.59 2.07
C LEU A 66 5.65 -16.92 1.68
N TYR A 67 5.98 -17.12 0.40
CA TYR A 67 6.76 -18.26 -0.04
C TYR A 67 8.07 -18.39 0.77
N HIS A 68 8.79 -17.29 1.01
CA HIS A 68 10.03 -17.32 1.79
C HIS A 68 9.81 -17.85 3.20
N LEU A 69 8.72 -17.46 3.87
CA LEU A 69 8.39 -17.99 5.21
C LEU A 69 8.08 -19.49 5.17
N ARG A 70 7.41 -19.96 4.12
CA ARG A 70 7.14 -21.39 3.93
C ARG A 70 8.43 -22.17 3.72
N GLU A 71 9.38 -21.63 2.96
CA GLU A 71 10.69 -22.25 2.77
C GLU A 71 11.49 -22.27 4.08
N CYS A 72 11.49 -21.18 4.86
CA CYS A 72 12.11 -21.19 6.19
C CYS A 72 11.52 -22.30 7.09
N ARG A 73 10.20 -22.50 7.04
CA ARG A 73 9.52 -23.53 7.82
C ARG A 73 9.86 -24.94 7.32
N LYS A 74 9.88 -25.16 6.01
CA LYS A 74 10.26 -26.44 5.39
C LYS A 74 11.70 -26.85 5.73
N SER A 75 12.61 -25.88 5.72
CA SER A 75 14.01 -26.07 6.07
C SER A 75 14.25 -26.17 7.58
N GLN A 76 13.19 -26.20 8.40
CA GLN A 76 13.24 -26.34 9.86
C GLN A 76 14.13 -25.28 10.53
N LEU A 77 14.19 -24.07 9.95
CA LEU A 77 14.95 -22.98 10.52
C LEU A 77 14.33 -22.50 11.85
N PRO A 78 15.13 -21.91 12.75
CA PRO A 78 14.62 -21.28 13.97
C PRO A 78 13.54 -20.22 13.65
N ALA A 79 12.54 -20.10 14.53
CA ALA A 79 11.43 -19.17 14.36
C ALA A 79 11.92 -17.71 14.20
N GLU A 80 13.00 -17.35 14.89
CA GLU A 80 13.67 -16.04 14.80
C GLU A 80 14.06 -15.67 13.37
N VAL A 81 14.60 -16.62 12.59
CA VAL A 81 14.95 -16.40 11.18
C VAL A 81 13.70 -16.12 10.35
N GLY A 82 12.60 -16.81 10.65
CA GLY A 82 11.30 -16.56 10.04
C GLY A 82 10.76 -15.16 10.34
N ILE A 83 10.91 -14.70 11.59
CA ILE A 83 10.51 -13.35 12.02
C ILE A 83 11.36 -12.28 11.33
N ILE A 84 12.69 -12.45 11.29
CA ILE A 84 13.60 -11.56 10.57
C ILE A 84 13.22 -11.51 9.08
N THR A 85 12.86 -12.64 8.49
CA THR A 85 12.41 -12.72 7.10
C THR A 85 11.10 -11.95 6.90
N TYR A 86 10.13 -12.07 7.81
CA TYR A 86 8.90 -11.28 7.76
C TYR A 86 9.19 -9.77 7.85
N GLN A 87 9.96 -9.36 8.85
CA GLN A 87 10.29 -7.96 9.12
C GLN A 87 11.10 -7.32 7.98
N SER A 88 11.99 -8.06 7.33
CA SER A 88 12.85 -7.54 6.26
C SER A 88 12.24 -7.62 4.86
N LYS A 89 11.38 -8.61 4.58
CA LYS A 89 10.86 -8.84 3.21
C LYS A 89 9.39 -8.53 3.05
N ILE A 90 8.55 -8.77 4.06
CA ILE A 90 7.08 -8.67 3.92
C ILE A 90 6.59 -7.34 4.50
N ARG A 91 6.96 -7.05 5.75
CA ARG A 91 6.52 -5.86 6.48
C ARG A 91 6.78 -4.54 5.72
N PRO A 92 7.95 -4.32 5.08
CA PRO A 92 8.19 -3.07 4.37
C PRO A 92 7.26 -2.84 3.17
N ILE A 93 6.71 -3.89 2.56
CA ILE A 93 5.71 -3.72 1.50
C ILE A 93 4.40 -3.19 2.07
N LEU A 94 3.99 -3.74 3.21
CA LEU A 94 2.70 -3.43 3.82
C LEU A 94 2.71 -2.02 4.43
N GLU A 95 3.85 -1.59 4.96
CA GLU A 95 4.00 -0.30 5.67
C GLU A 95 4.54 0.84 4.79
N TYR A 96 5.04 0.56 3.58
CA TYR A 96 5.53 1.61 2.70
C TYR A 96 4.47 2.68 2.45
N ALA A 97 4.82 3.95 2.67
CA ALA A 97 3.94 5.10 2.52
C ALA A 97 2.66 5.06 3.39
N SER A 98 2.67 4.34 4.53
CA SER A 98 1.51 4.26 5.41
C SER A 98 0.94 5.61 5.85
N PRO A 99 1.72 6.68 6.14
CA PRO A 99 1.14 7.96 6.52
C PRO A 99 0.20 8.56 5.47
N VAL A 100 0.39 8.22 4.19
CA VAL A 100 -0.38 8.79 3.07
C VAL A 100 -1.79 8.18 2.98
N PHE A 101 -1.92 6.88 3.22
CA PHE A 101 -3.19 6.17 2.97
C PHE A 101 -3.88 5.64 4.23
N TRP A 102 -3.15 5.46 5.34
CA TRP A 102 -3.67 4.74 6.52
C TRP A 102 -4.91 5.39 7.12
N ALA A 103 -4.88 6.71 7.30
CA ALA A 103 -5.99 7.47 7.85
C ALA A 103 -7.26 7.35 6.98
N GLY A 104 -7.12 7.26 5.66
CA GLY A 104 -8.22 7.14 4.71
C GLY A 104 -8.71 5.72 4.44
N LEU A 105 -8.17 4.70 5.11
CA LEU A 105 -8.59 3.31 4.91
C LEU A 105 -9.86 2.96 5.71
N PRO A 106 -10.90 2.42 5.06
CA PRO A 106 -11.97 1.71 5.74
C PRO A 106 -11.46 0.45 6.48
N ASN A 107 -12.16 0.06 7.55
CA ASN A 107 -11.79 -1.09 8.39
C ASN A 107 -11.56 -2.38 7.59
N TYR A 108 -12.42 -2.69 6.62
CA TYR A 108 -12.26 -3.90 5.82
C TYR A 108 -10.94 -3.96 5.02
N LEU A 109 -10.39 -2.80 4.60
CA LEU A 109 -9.09 -2.75 3.95
C LEU A 109 -7.93 -2.84 4.94
N ARG A 110 -8.11 -2.33 6.17
CA ARG A 110 -7.14 -2.52 7.25
C ARG A 110 -7.03 -4.01 7.59
N ASP A 111 -8.17 -4.70 7.70
CA ASP A 111 -8.23 -6.14 7.94
C ASP A 111 -7.52 -6.94 6.85
N GLU A 112 -7.62 -6.56 5.57
CA GLU A 112 -6.90 -7.21 4.47
C GLU A 112 -5.37 -7.14 4.66
N ILE A 113 -4.86 -6.01 5.17
CA ILE A 113 -3.43 -5.85 5.46
C ILE A 113 -3.05 -6.71 6.67
N GLU A 114 -3.85 -6.71 7.74
CA GLU A 114 -3.59 -7.49 8.95
C GLU A 114 -3.69 -9.01 8.74
N ARG A 115 -4.55 -9.45 7.82
CA ARG A 115 -4.64 -10.86 7.39
C ARG A 115 -3.31 -11.39 6.87
N VAL A 116 -2.49 -10.54 6.22
CA VAL A 116 -1.16 -10.94 5.75
C VAL A 116 -0.21 -11.16 6.93
N GLN A 117 -0.23 -10.30 7.94
CA GLN A 117 0.56 -10.51 9.17
C GLN A 117 0.10 -11.80 9.89
N SER A 118 -1.21 -11.95 10.10
CA SER A 118 -1.78 -13.13 10.75
C SER A 118 -1.41 -14.43 10.03
N ARG A 119 -1.45 -14.41 8.69
CA ARG A 119 -1.03 -15.55 7.86
C ARG A 119 0.47 -15.82 7.98
N SER A 120 1.29 -14.79 8.11
CA SER A 120 2.74 -14.91 8.32
C SER A 120 3.04 -15.62 9.65
N LEU A 121 2.42 -15.16 10.74
CA LEU A 121 2.55 -15.77 12.07
C LEU A 121 2.09 -17.23 12.08
N ARG A 122 0.96 -17.53 11.43
CA ARG A 122 0.45 -18.89 11.30
C ARG A 122 1.41 -19.82 10.54
N ILE A 123 2.10 -19.34 9.49
CA ILE A 123 3.10 -20.13 8.77
C ILE A 123 4.30 -20.46 9.68
N LEU A 124 4.67 -19.52 10.54
CA LEU A 124 5.77 -19.70 11.50
C LEU A 124 5.37 -20.53 12.73
N GLY A 125 4.07 -20.80 12.92
CA GLY A 125 3.57 -21.52 14.09
C GLY A 125 3.59 -20.67 15.37
N LEU A 126 3.52 -19.35 15.24
CA LEU A 126 3.53 -18.40 16.34
C LEU A 126 2.10 -17.98 16.71
N GLU A 127 1.90 -17.57 17.96
CA GLU A 127 0.65 -16.99 18.41
C GLU A 127 0.35 -15.68 17.69
N LYS A 128 -0.94 -15.34 17.59
CA LYS A 128 -1.41 -14.14 16.86
C LYS A 128 -0.87 -12.85 17.49
N ASP A 129 -0.66 -12.86 18.79
CA ASP A 129 -0.25 -11.69 19.58
C ASP A 129 1.28 -11.57 19.69
N TYR A 130 2.04 -12.47 19.05
CA TYR A 130 3.50 -12.47 19.08
C TYR A 130 4.11 -11.19 18.46
N LEU A 131 3.43 -10.58 17.48
CA LEU A 131 3.80 -9.28 16.94
C LEU A 131 2.68 -8.28 17.20
N PRO A 132 3.00 -7.03 17.57
CA PRO A 132 1.99 -5.99 17.69
C PRO A 132 1.27 -5.81 16.34
N PRO A 133 -0.04 -5.52 16.36
CA PRO A 133 -0.81 -5.28 15.15
C PRO A 133 -0.20 -4.13 14.35
N LEU A 134 -0.37 -4.19 13.03
CA LEU A 134 0.16 -3.14 12.15
C LEU A 134 -0.49 -1.78 12.42
N ASN A 135 -1.72 -1.76 12.97
CA ASN A 135 -2.41 -0.53 13.29
C ASN A 135 -1.69 0.30 14.36
N GLU A 136 -1.40 -0.29 15.52
CA GLU A 136 -0.75 0.40 16.65
C GLU A 136 0.56 1.08 16.23
N ARG A 137 1.36 0.40 15.40
CA ARG A 137 2.65 0.91 14.91
C ARG A 137 2.48 2.07 13.94
N ARG A 138 1.40 2.05 13.15
CA ARG A 138 1.10 3.10 12.16
C ARG A 138 0.55 4.33 12.85
N GLU A 139 -0.29 4.15 13.87
CA GLU A 139 -0.75 5.27 14.70
C GLU A 139 0.43 5.98 15.37
N GLU A 140 1.42 5.23 15.90
CA GLU A 140 2.66 5.81 16.44
C GLU A 140 3.46 6.58 15.37
N ALA A 141 3.58 6.03 14.16
CA ALA A 141 4.31 6.67 13.06
C ALA A 141 3.63 7.91 12.50
N THR A 142 2.29 7.98 12.57
CA THR A 142 1.51 9.12 12.02
C THR A 142 1.33 10.24 13.05
N SER A 143 1.46 9.93 14.35
CA SER A 143 1.32 10.91 15.44
C SER A 143 2.56 11.79 15.67
N ARG A 144 3.69 11.53 15.00
CA ARG A 144 4.99 12.21 15.25
C ARG A 144 5.31 13.40 14.32
N GLU A 145 4.35 13.97 13.61
CA GLU A 145 4.61 15.07 12.64
C GLU A 145 3.87 16.39 12.93
N VAL A 146 3.54 16.70 14.19
CA VAL A 146 3.00 18.02 14.56
C VAL A 146 3.72 18.56 15.79
N ASP A 147 4.97 18.98 15.61
CA ASP A 147 5.71 19.90 16.50
C ASP A 147 6.37 20.99 15.64
#